data_AF-A0AAU7TLF3-F1
#
_entry.id   AF-A0AAU7TLF3-F1
#
_cell.length_a   1.000
_cell.length_b   1.000
_cell.length_c   1.000
_cell.angle_alpha   90.00
_cell.angle_beta   90.00
_cell.angle_gamma   90.00
#
_symmetry.space_group_name_H-M   'P 1'
#
loop_
_entity.id
_entity.type
_entity.pdbx_description
1 polymer ?
#
loop_
_entity_poly.entity_id
_entity_poly.type
_entity_poly.pdbx_seq_one_letter_code
_entity_poly.pdbx_strand_id
1 'polypeptide(L)'
;MRYDEFLQRYKAAQHEWRLGALDARAALAALRGVVPEIDDARLQQTALFLIERWEAQTSPAAEERMARAQQLAAEAERDEGDARERIARLEQGMRAITAVSRETDDEFEQNAVLALNGPLARLAESWRADVGD
;
A
#
# COMPACT_ATOMS: atom_id res chain seq x y z
N MET A 1 23.65 -20.61 1.39
CA MET A 1 22.79 -20.05 2.44
C MET A 1 21.44 -20.74 2.40
N ARG A 2 20.82 -20.94 3.56
CA ARG A 2 19.48 -21.57 3.59
C ARG A 2 18.43 -20.57 3.11
N TYR A 3 17.40 -21.06 2.44
CA TYR A 3 16.27 -20.21 2.01
C TYR A 3 15.59 -19.50 3.18
N ASP A 4 15.51 -20.13 4.35
CA ASP A 4 14.94 -19.50 5.55
C ASP A 4 15.72 -18.26 5.99
N GLU A 5 17.04 -18.25 5.80
CA GLU A 5 17.88 -17.09 6.11
C GLU A 5 17.61 -15.95 5.11
N PHE A 6 17.44 -16.27 3.83
CA PHE A 6 16.99 -15.30 2.83
C PHE A 6 15.61 -14.73 3.20
N LEU A 7 14.66 -15.59 3.57
CA LEU A 7 13.30 -15.18 3.89
C LEU A 7 13.25 -14.28 5.13
N GLN A 8 14.10 -14.53 6.13
CA GLN A 8 14.25 -13.65 7.29
C GLN A 8 14.79 -12.28 6.88
N ARG A 9 15.84 -12.24 6.04
CA ARG A 9 16.38 -10.98 5.50
C ARG A 9 15.34 -10.20 4.71
N TYR A 10 14.59 -10.89 3.84
CA TYR A 10 13.49 -10.31 3.06
C TYR A 10 12.43 -9.68 3.96
N LYS A 11 11.94 -10.41 4.97
CA LYS A 11 10.92 -9.92 5.90
C LYS A 11 11.40 -8.74 6.72
N ALA A 12 12.64 -8.77 7.20
CA ALA A 12 13.24 -7.67 7.94
C ALA A 12 13.33 -6.41 7.07
N ALA A 13 13.86 -6.54 5.84
CA ALA A 13 13.96 -5.43 4.90
C ALA A 13 12.58 -4.83 4.56
N GLN A 14 11.58 -5.68 4.31
CA GLN A 14 10.22 -5.22 4.03
C GLN A 14 9.61 -4.50 5.25
N HIS A 15 9.89 -4.96 6.47
CA HIS A 15 9.42 -4.30 7.70
C HIS A 15 10.05 -2.91 7.88
N GLU A 16 11.38 -2.81 7.79
CA GLU A 16 12.09 -1.54 7.92
C GLU A 16 11.68 -0.53 6.83
N TRP A 17 11.46 -1.00 5.60
CA TRP A 17 10.94 -0.15 4.52
C TRP A 17 9.54 0.40 4.85
N ARG A 18 8.63 -0.44 5.37
CA ARG A 18 7.30 0.01 5.80
C ARG A 18 7.33 1.04 6.92
N LEU A 19 8.39 1.03 7.74
CA LEU A 19 8.63 2.04 8.78
C LEU A 19 9.33 3.29 8.24
N GLY A 20 9.70 3.32 6.96
CA GLY A 20 10.46 4.41 6.34
C GLY A 20 11.93 4.46 6.75
N ALA A 21 12.44 3.42 7.41
CA ALA A 21 13.82 3.34 7.89
C ALA A 21 14.81 2.84 6.81
N LEU A 22 14.30 2.39 5.66
CA LEU A 22 15.06 1.72 4.62
C LEU A 22 14.57 2.12 3.23
N ASP A 23 15.51 2.44 2.34
CA ASP A 23 15.23 2.66 0.92
C ASP A 23 14.96 1.33 0.20
N ALA A 24 13.79 1.22 -0.45
CA ALA A 24 13.37 -0.02 -1.12
C ALA A 24 14.33 -0.44 -2.24
N ARG A 25 14.85 0.52 -3.02
CA ARG A 25 15.72 0.23 -4.16
C ARG A 25 17.04 -0.39 -3.69
N ALA A 26 17.66 0.18 -2.67
CA ALA A 26 18.87 -0.38 -2.05
C ALA A 26 18.61 -1.77 -1.45
N ALA A 27 17.47 -1.95 -0.79
CA ALA A 27 17.06 -3.22 -0.19
C ALA A 27 16.89 -4.33 -1.24
N LEU A 28 16.15 -4.05 -2.31
CA LEU A 28 15.91 -4.98 -3.41
C LEU A 28 17.22 -5.36 -4.11
N ALA A 29 18.13 -4.40 -4.31
CA ALA A 29 19.45 -4.67 -4.87
C ALA A 29 20.29 -5.59 -3.97
N ALA A 30 20.30 -5.35 -2.65
CA ALA A 30 20.99 -6.20 -1.70
C ALA A 30 20.42 -7.62 -1.65
N LEU A 31 19.08 -7.75 -1.65
CA LEU A 31 18.40 -9.05 -1.69
C LEU A 31 18.72 -9.82 -2.97
N ARG A 32 18.73 -9.15 -4.14
CA ARG A 32 19.15 -9.77 -5.41
C ARG A 32 20.57 -10.30 -5.35
N GLY A 33 21.49 -9.57 -4.72
CA GLY A 33 22.90 -9.96 -4.58
C GLY A 33 23.10 -11.28 -3.84
N VAL A 34 22.21 -11.60 -2.88
CA VAL A 34 22.32 -12.83 -2.07
C VAL A 34 21.50 -14.00 -2.62
N VAL A 35 20.65 -13.79 -3.64
CA VAL A 35 19.89 -14.89 -4.27
C VAL A 35 20.81 -16.01 -4.79
N PRO A 36 21.92 -15.74 -5.51
CA PRO A 36 22.81 -16.80 -5.99
C PRO A 36 23.46 -17.63 -4.87
N GLU A 37 23.47 -17.13 -3.63
CA GLU A 37 24.00 -17.85 -2.47
C GLU A 37 23.01 -18.89 -1.94
N ILE A 38 21.74 -18.90 -2.36
CA ILE A 38 20.73 -19.87 -1.89
C ILE A 38 21.08 -21.26 -2.43
N ASP A 39 21.15 -22.24 -1.52
CA ASP A 39 21.68 -23.58 -1.82
C ASP A 39 20.84 -24.37 -2.85
N ASP A 40 19.54 -24.09 -2.96
CA ASP A 40 18.61 -24.74 -3.87
C ASP A 40 18.18 -23.79 -5.01
N ALA A 41 18.49 -24.15 -6.25
CA ALA A 41 18.16 -23.38 -7.46
C ALA A 41 16.65 -23.14 -7.66
N ARG A 42 15.78 -24.05 -7.21
CA ARG A 42 14.32 -23.83 -7.23
C ARG A 42 13.91 -22.75 -6.23
N LEU A 43 14.58 -22.71 -5.08
CA LEU A 43 14.32 -21.69 -4.06
C LEU A 43 14.88 -20.33 -4.47
N GLN A 44 15.93 -20.29 -5.32
CA GLN A 44 16.38 -19.04 -5.96
C GLN A 44 15.28 -18.39 -6.81
N GLN A 45 14.55 -19.18 -7.62
CA GLN A 45 13.42 -18.67 -8.40
C GLN A 45 12.29 -18.14 -7.51
N THR A 46 12.04 -18.82 -6.38
CA THR A 46 11.05 -18.36 -5.40
C THR A 46 11.48 -17.04 -4.76
N ALA A 47 12.78 -16.89 -4.45
CA ALA A 47 13.34 -15.66 -3.93
C ALA A 47 13.23 -14.50 -4.93
N LEU A 48 13.52 -14.73 -6.20
CA LEU A 48 13.35 -13.75 -7.28
C LEU A 48 11.89 -13.30 -7.40
N PHE A 49 10.94 -14.23 -7.38
CA PHE A 49 9.51 -13.90 -7.41
C PHE A 49 9.08 -12.97 -6.24
N LEU A 50 9.60 -13.21 -5.03
CA LEU A 50 9.32 -12.35 -3.87
C LEU A 50 9.92 -10.94 -4.04
N ILE A 51 11.10 -10.83 -4.66
CA ILE A 51 11.76 -9.56 -4.96
C ILE A 51 10.96 -8.81 -6.04
N GLU A 52 10.62 -9.46 -7.14
CA GLU A 52 9.82 -8.87 -8.23
C GLU A 52 8.47 -8.36 -7.73
N ARG A 53 7.82 -9.12 -6.85
CA ARG A 53 6.56 -8.69 -6.24
C ARG A 53 6.71 -7.46 -5.33
N TRP A 54 7.83 -7.34 -4.60
CA TRP A 54 8.09 -6.13 -3.83
C TRP A 54 8.45 -4.96 -4.76
N GLU A 55 9.24 -5.19 -5.80
CA GLU A 55 9.56 -4.16 -6.80
C GLU A 55 8.32 -3.61 -7.50
N ALA A 56 7.32 -4.44 -7.79
CA ALA A 56 6.04 -4.00 -8.34
C ALA A 56 5.30 -3.04 -7.38
N GLN A 57 5.30 -3.34 -6.07
CA GLN A 57 4.71 -2.49 -5.03
C GLN A 57 5.43 -1.15 -4.86
N THR A 58 6.71 -1.09 -5.23
CA THR A 58 7.54 0.13 -5.20
C THR A 58 7.79 0.68 -6.60
N SER A 59 6.98 0.29 -7.58
CA SER A 59 7.10 0.82 -8.93
C SER A 59 6.61 2.28 -8.95
N PRO A 60 7.15 3.14 -9.83
CA PRO A 60 6.65 4.51 -9.96
C PRO A 60 5.15 4.59 -10.19
N ALA A 61 4.58 3.63 -10.94
CA ALA A 61 3.13 3.56 -11.17
C ALA A 61 2.34 3.24 -9.88
N ALA A 62 2.84 2.34 -9.02
CA ALA A 62 2.22 2.05 -7.74
C ALA A 62 2.34 3.25 -6.77
N GLU A 63 3.51 3.90 -6.76
CA GLU A 63 3.74 5.14 -5.98
C GLU A 63 2.80 6.26 -6.43
N GLU A 64 2.64 6.47 -7.74
CA GLU A 64 1.74 7.47 -8.31
C GLU A 64 0.27 7.20 -7.94
N ARG A 65 -0.19 5.94 -8.01
CA ARG A 65 -1.55 5.57 -7.60
C ARG A 65 -1.77 5.78 -6.11
N MET A 66 -0.84 5.36 -5.26
CA MET A 66 -0.91 5.59 -3.82
C MET A 66 -0.91 7.08 -3.50
N ALA A 67 -0.04 7.89 -4.12
CA ALA A 67 0.01 9.32 -3.94
C ALA A 67 -1.31 10.00 -4.35
N ARG A 68 -1.89 9.60 -5.49
CA ARG A 68 -3.20 10.07 -5.94
C ARG A 68 -4.30 9.70 -4.95
N ALA A 69 -4.31 8.46 -4.45
CA ALA A 69 -5.29 8.01 -3.47
C ALA A 69 -5.18 8.77 -2.13
N GLN A 70 -3.96 9.07 -1.67
CA GLN A 70 -3.71 9.90 -0.49
C GLN A 70 -4.21 11.34 -0.67
N GLN A 71 -4.00 11.92 -1.86
CA GLN A 71 -4.55 13.25 -2.18
C GLN A 71 -6.08 13.24 -2.13
N LEU A 72 -6.73 12.24 -2.73
CA LEU A 72 -8.19 12.08 -2.68
C LEU A 72 -8.70 11.92 -1.24
N ALA A 73 -7.99 11.18 -0.39
CA ALA A 73 -8.34 11.04 1.03
C ALA A 73 -8.23 12.39 1.76
N ALA A 74 -7.12 13.12 1.59
CA ALA A 74 -6.93 14.43 2.20
C ALA A 74 -7.96 15.47 1.74
N GLU A 75 -8.38 15.43 0.48
CA GLU A 75 -9.46 16.28 -0.04
C GLU A 75 -10.82 15.91 0.55
N ALA A 76 -11.07 14.61 0.75
CA ALA A 76 -12.31 14.10 1.32
C ALA A 76 -12.48 14.50 2.80
N GLU A 77 -11.37 14.57 3.54
CA GLU A 77 -11.34 14.92 4.98
C GLU A 77 -11.49 16.41 5.28
N ARG A 78 -11.48 17.30 4.26
CA ARG A 78 -11.60 18.74 4.50
C ARG A 78 -12.88 19.08 5.26
N ASP A 79 -12.72 19.83 6.35
CA ASP A 79 -13.82 20.32 7.20
C ASP A 79 -14.42 21.61 6.63
N GLU A 80 -15.11 21.48 5.50
CA GLU A 80 -15.77 22.61 4.83
C GLU A 80 -17.20 22.24 4.44
N GLY A 81 -18.13 23.17 4.64
CA GLY A 81 -19.55 22.98 4.35
C GLY A 81 -20.35 22.45 5.55
N ASP A 82 -21.62 22.18 5.32
CA ASP A 82 -22.47 21.56 6.33
C ASP A 82 -22.16 20.06 6.50
N ALA A 83 -22.77 19.42 7.50
CA ALA A 83 -22.49 18.01 7.78
C ALA A 83 -22.91 17.06 6.64
N ARG A 84 -23.98 17.37 5.89
CA ARG A 84 -24.42 16.55 4.74
C ARG A 84 -23.44 16.70 3.58
N GLU A 85 -22.98 17.91 3.30
CA GLU A 85 -21.95 18.20 2.30
C GLU A 85 -20.64 17.47 2.62
N ARG A 86 -20.24 17.49 3.89
CA ARG A 86 -19.07 16.79 4.41
C ARG A 86 -19.18 15.27 4.26
N ILE A 87 -20.31 14.66 4.61
CA ILE A 87 -20.56 13.22 4.40
C ILE A 87 -20.55 12.86 2.91
N ALA A 88 -21.21 13.65 2.06
CA ALA A 88 -21.25 13.42 0.62
C ALA A 88 -19.83 13.46 0.01
N ARG A 89 -18.97 14.37 0.49
CA ARG A 89 -17.57 14.47 0.08
C ARG A 89 -16.77 13.25 0.49
N LEU A 90 -16.93 12.76 1.72
CA LEU A 90 -16.29 11.51 2.17
C LEU A 90 -16.70 10.32 1.29
N GLU A 91 -17.99 10.18 0.99
CA GLU A 91 -18.48 9.10 0.13
C GLU A 91 -17.95 9.21 -1.31
N GLN A 92 -17.85 10.43 -1.84
CA GLN A 92 -17.24 10.68 -3.13
C GLN A 92 -15.75 10.32 -3.13
N GLY A 93 -15.01 10.72 -2.09
CA GLY A 93 -13.62 10.36 -1.88
C GLY A 93 -13.42 8.85 -1.84
N MET A 94 -14.24 8.12 -1.07
CA MET A 94 -14.17 6.66 -0.99
C MET A 94 -14.43 5.97 -2.34
N ARG A 95 -15.38 6.48 -3.13
CA ARG A 95 -15.63 5.99 -4.49
C ARG A 95 -14.43 6.24 -5.41
N ALA A 96 -13.81 7.41 -5.31
CA ALA A 96 -12.64 7.77 -6.11
C ALA A 96 -11.42 6.90 -5.75
N ILE A 97 -11.16 6.67 -4.46
CA ILE A 97 -10.10 5.76 -3.98
C ILE A 97 -10.35 4.33 -4.48
N THR A 98 -11.61 3.86 -4.43
CA THR A 98 -11.99 2.55 -4.97
C THR A 98 -11.79 2.46 -6.49
N ALA A 99 -11.93 3.57 -7.22
CA ALA A 99 -11.63 3.60 -8.65
C ALA A 99 -10.12 3.47 -8.90
N VAL A 100 -9.28 4.19 -8.13
CA VAL A 100 -7.82 4.08 -8.20
C VAL A 100 -7.34 2.67 -7.89
N SER A 101 -7.94 2.00 -6.89
CA SER A 101 -7.55 0.62 -6.57
C SER A 101 -7.83 -0.36 -7.72
N ARG A 102 -8.73 -0.03 -8.65
CA ARG A 102 -9.04 -0.89 -9.81
C ARG A 102 -8.13 -0.65 -11.01
N GLU A 103 -7.18 0.28 -10.91
CA GLU A 103 -6.18 0.56 -11.96
C GLU A 103 -5.01 -0.46 -11.96
N THR A 104 -4.98 -1.41 -11.02
CA THR A 104 -3.94 -2.43 -10.86
C THR A 104 -4.57 -3.81 -10.66
N ASP A 105 -3.92 -4.85 -11.17
CA ASP A 105 -4.31 -6.25 -10.95
C ASP A 105 -3.58 -6.87 -9.73
N ASP A 106 -2.66 -6.14 -9.08
CA ASP A 106 -1.97 -6.60 -7.87
C ASP A 106 -2.89 -6.47 -6.64
N GLU A 107 -3.46 -7.58 -6.18
CA GLU A 107 -4.34 -7.63 -5.01
C GLU A 107 -3.75 -6.96 -3.74
N PHE A 108 -2.44 -6.97 -3.55
CA PHE A 108 -1.81 -6.31 -2.40
C PHE A 108 -1.83 -4.80 -2.55
N GLU A 109 -1.54 -4.31 -3.75
CA GLU A 109 -1.67 -2.89 -4.07
C GLU A 109 -3.13 -2.43 -3.97
N GLN A 110 -4.07 -3.21 -4.52
CA GLN A 110 -5.51 -2.94 -4.40
C GLN A 110 -5.93 -2.79 -2.93
N ASN A 111 -5.55 -3.75 -2.08
CA ASN A 111 -5.87 -3.72 -0.66
C ASN A 111 -5.21 -2.55 0.08
N ALA A 112 -3.96 -2.21 -0.26
CA ALA A 112 -3.26 -1.07 0.33
C ALA A 112 -3.95 0.26 0.00
N VAL A 113 -4.38 0.46 -1.25
CA VAL A 113 -5.15 1.63 -1.68
C VAL A 113 -6.52 1.67 -0.98
N LEU A 114 -7.24 0.55 -0.94
CA LEU A 114 -8.56 0.44 -0.31
C LEU A 114 -8.53 0.68 1.20
N ALA A 115 -7.42 0.40 1.88
CA ALA A 115 -7.27 0.63 3.32
C ALA A 115 -7.48 2.10 3.72
N LEU A 116 -7.26 3.04 2.79
CA LEU A 116 -7.52 4.46 3.00
C LEU A 116 -9.01 4.77 3.24
N ASN A 117 -9.94 3.92 2.78
CA ASN A 117 -11.36 4.10 3.03
C ASN A 117 -11.75 3.85 4.50
N GLY A 118 -10.96 3.07 5.25
CA GLY A 118 -11.29 2.71 6.63
C GLY A 118 -11.42 3.92 7.58
N PRO A 119 -10.42 4.82 7.64
CA PRO A 119 -10.54 6.09 8.38
C PRO A 119 -11.70 6.97 7.89
N LEU A 120 -11.89 7.13 6.58
CA LEU A 120 -12.96 7.95 6.00
C LEU A 120 -14.36 7.43 6.38
N ALA A 121 -14.55 6.11 6.35
CA ALA A 121 -15.81 5.49 6.75
C ALA A 121 -16.15 5.76 8.21
N ARG A 122 -15.16 5.63 9.11
CA ARG A 122 -15.33 5.97 10.54
C ARG A 122 -15.65 7.44 10.77
N LEU A 123 -15.04 8.34 10.00
CA LEU A 123 -15.34 9.77 10.06
C LEU A 123 -16.77 10.07 9.58
N ALA A 124 -17.19 9.44 8.48
CA ALA A 124 -18.56 9.59 7.97
C ALA A 124 -19.60 9.06 8.97
N GLU A 125 -19.33 7.93 9.64
CA GLU A 125 -20.16 7.40 10.73
C GLU A 125 -20.28 8.38 11.89
N SER A 126 -19.15 8.98 12.32
CA SER A 126 -19.15 10.00 13.38
C SER A 126 -20.04 11.19 13.02
N TRP A 127 -19.90 11.73 11.81
CA TRP A 127 -20.72 12.88 11.39
C TRP A 127 -22.19 12.55 11.20
N ARG A 128 -22.52 11.34 10.74
CA ARG A 128 -23.93 10.91 10.68
C ARG A 128 -24.58 10.88 12.07
N ALA A 129 -23.84 10.42 13.08
CA ALA A 129 -24.32 10.42 14.46
C ALA A 129 -24.59 11.84 14.98
N ASP A 130 -23.76 12.82 14.57
CA ASP A 130 -23.92 14.22 14.98
C ASP A 130 -25.12 14.94 14.31
N VAL A 131 -25.52 14.51 13.12
CA VAL A 131 -26.62 15.14 12.37
C VAL A 131 -27.99 14.70 12.87
N GLY A 132 -28.08 13.53 13.52
CA GLY A 132 -29.34 12.87 13.85
C GLY A 132 -30.06 12.36 12.60
N ASP A 133 -30.66 11.18 12.67
CA ASP A 133 -31.55 10.69 11.60
C ASP A 133 -32.69 11.67 11.31
#